data_AF-A0A1C0TNL6-F1
#
_entry.id   AF-A0A1C0TNL6-F1
#
_cell.length_a   1.000
_cell.length_b   1.000
_cell.length_c   1.000
_cell.angle_alpha   90.00
_cell.angle_beta   90.00
_cell.angle_gamma   90.00
#
_symmetry.space_group_name_H-M   'P 1'
#
loop_
_entity.id
_entity.type
_entity.pdbx_description
1 polymer ?
#
loop_
_entity_poly.entity_id
_entity_poly.type
_entity_poly.pdbx_seq_one_letter_code
_entity_poly.pdbx_strand_id
1 'polypeptide(L)'
;MYNDFFKSITEQSEKFFSPAIQFNQLVAKNIEQLAKIQLDAAHSFTETSVEQLKTAAEVKDVKSFIDFNASQLSAVNKLSQQLIEDGQKLTQLGQDFKDNLETISKESVKAAKA
;
A
#
# COMPACT_ATOMS: atom_id res chain seq x y z
N MET A 1 4.33 40.91 -25.29
CA MET A 1 3.06 41.40 -24.69
C MET A 1 1.94 40.38 -24.79
N TYR A 2 1.40 40.02 -25.97
CA TYR A 2 0.34 38.99 -26.05
C TYR A 2 0.82 37.59 -25.63
N ASN A 3 2.01 37.16 -26.09
CA ASN A 3 2.59 35.89 -25.66
C ASN A 3 2.86 35.83 -24.14
N ASP A 4 3.34 36.92 -23.54
CA ASP A 4 3.62 36.97 -22.10
C ASP A 4 2.32 36.94 -21.27
N PHE A 5 1.26 37.55 -21.78
CA PHE A 5 -0.08 37.51 -21.18
C PHE A 5 -0.68 36.10 -21.23
N PHE A 6 -0.64 35.43 -22.40
CA PHE A 6 -1.08 34.05 -22.54
C PHE A 6 -0.27 33.08 -21.68
N LYS A 7 1.05 33.31 -21.55
CA LYS A 7 1.93 32.51 -20.72
C LYS A 7 1.60 32.69 -19.23
N SER A 8 1.39 33.93 -18.77
CA SER A 8 0.98 34.24 -17.40
C SER A 8 -0.37 33.62 -17.04
N ILE A 9 -1.35 33.62 -17.95
CA ILE A 9 -2.66 32.99 -17.71
C ILE A 9 -2.52 31.47 -17.60
N THR A 10 -1.72 30.86 -18.48
CA THR A 10 -1.46 29.43 -18.44
C THR A 10 -0.77 29.02 -17.14
N GLU A 11 0.29 29.73 -16.74
CA GLU A 11 1.05 29.46 -15.52
C GLU A 11 0.21 29.69 -14.23
N GLN A 12 -0.68 30.68 -14.21
CA GLN A 12 -1.61 30.90 -13.09
C GLN A 12 -2.71 29.83 -13.03
N SER A 13 -3.25 29.44 -14.19
CA SER A 13 -4.24 28.36 -14.26
C SER A 13 -3.65 27.03 -13.80
N GLU A 14 -2.43 26.69 -14.23
CA GLU A 14 -1.74 25.49 -13.74
C GLU A 14 -1.53 25.52 -12.23
N LYS A 15 -1.07 26.65 -11.66
CA LYS A 15 -0.91 26.79 -10.20
C LYS A 15 -2.23 26.66 -9.43
N PHE A 16 -3.33 27.13 -9.99
CA PHE A 16 -4.64 27.07 -9.36
C PHE A 16 -5.21 25.64 -9.32
N PHE A 17 -5.05 24.86 -10.39
CA PHE A 17 -5.55 23.49 -10.48
C PHE A 17 -4.56 22.42 -9.98
N SER A 18 -3.27 22.74 -9.88
CA SER A 18 -2.22 21.81 -9.43
C SER A 18 -2.55 21.08 -8.11
N PRO A 19 -3.05 21.75 -7.05
CA PRO A 19 -3.33 21.07 -5.78
C PRO A 19 -4.44 20.01 -5.89
N ALA A 20 -5.47 20.26 -6.70
CA ALA A 20 -6.54 19.29 -6.92
C ALA A 20 -6.03 18.07 -7.71
N ILE A 21 -5.17 18.29 -8.71
CA ILE A 21 -4.54 17.21 -9.49
C ILE A 21 -3.63 16.36 -8.58
N GLN A 22 -2.77 17.01 -7.79
CA GLN A 22 -1.87 16.33 -6.84
C GLN A 22 -2.66 15.53 -5.80
N PHE A 23 -3.76 16.06 -5.27
CA PHE A 23 -4.62 15.34 -4.34
C PHE A 23 -5.24 14.08 -4.97
N ASN A 24 -5.77 14.18 -6.19
CA ASN A 24 -6.32 13.03 -6.90
C ASN A 24 -5.25 11.95 -7.16
N GLN A 25 -4.04 12.36 -7.54
CA GLN A 25 -2.89 11.46 -7.71
C GLN A 25 -2.51 10.79 -6.38
N LEU A 26 -2.49 11.55 -5.27
CA LEU A 26 -2.21 11.01 -3.95
C LEU A 26 -3.24 9.93 -3.56
N VAL A 27 -4.53 10.22 -3.73
CA VAL A 27 -5.61 9.25 -3.43
C VAL A 27 -5.47 8.00 -4.30
N ALA A 28 -5.29 8.15 -5.61
CA ALA A 28 -5.13 7.03 -6.52
C ALA A 28 -3.93 6.15 -6.15
N LYS A 29 -2.77 6.75 -5.85
CA LYS A 29 -1.57 6.04 -5.40
C LYS A 29 -1.81 5.29 -4.08
N ASN A 30 -2.53 5.89 -3.13
CA ASN A 30 -2.85 5.23 -1.86
C ASN A 30 -3.78 4.05 -2.04
N ILE A 31 -4.80 4.17 -2.90
CA ILE A 31 -5.68 3.05 -3.27
C ILE A 31 -4.87 1.92 -3.92
N GLU A 32 -3.96 2.24 -4.84
CA GLU A 32 -3.09 1.25 -5.46
C GLU A 32 -2.22 0.52 -4.42
N GLN A 33 -1.62 1.25 -3.48
CA GLN A 33 -0.81 0.65 -2.43
C GLN A 33 -1.64 -0.20 -1.46
N LEU A 34 -2.84 0.24 -1.06
CA LEU A 34 -3.77 -0.58 -0.27
C LEU A 34 -4.16 -1.87 -0.98
N ALA A 35 -4.43 -1.80 -2.28
CA ALA A 35 -4.77 -2.96 -3.09
C ALA A 35 -3.60 -3.94 -3.16
N LYS A 36 -2.36 -3.45 -3.29
CA LYS A 36 -1.16 -4.30 -3.24
C LYS A 36 -1.00 -5.01 -1.90
N ILE A 37 -1.17 -4.28 -0.78
CA ILE A 37 -1.10 -4.89 0.56
C ILE A 37 -2.16 -6.01 0.70
N GLN A 38 -3.40 -5.77 0.24
CA GLN A 38 -4.45 -6.79 0.28
C GLN A 38 -4.15 -8.00 -0.61
N LEU A 39 -3.59 -7.78 -1.80
CA LEU A 39 -3.22 -8.86 -2.72
C LEU A 39 -2.06 -9.70 -2.15
N ASP A 40 -1.04 -9.06 -1.58
CA ASP A 40 0.09 -9.72 -0.94
C ASP A 40 -0.38 -10.60 0.23
N ALA A 41 -1.27 -10.07 1.08
CA ALA A 41 -1.85 -10.81 2.19
C ALA A 41 -2.66 -12.02 1.72
N ALA A 42 -3.50 -11.86 0.68
CA ALA A 42 -4.29 -12.94 0.11
C ALA A 42 -3.41 -14.02 -0.54
N HIS A 43 -2.34 -13.61 -1.24
CA HIS A 43 -1.36 -14.51 -1.82
C HIS A 43 -0.65 -15.33 -0.74
N SER A 44 -0.10 -14.65 0.28
CA SER A 44 0.61 -15.28 1.39
C SER A 44 -0.28 -16.29 2.14
N PHE A 45 -1.53 -15.90 2.45
CA PHE A 45 -2.50 -16.80 3.09
C PHE A 45 -2.82 -18.04 2.24
N THR A 46 -3.04 -17.83 0.93
CA THR A 46 -3.34 -18.92 0.00
C THR A 46 -2.14 -19.86 -0.14
N GLU A 47 -0.94 -19.32 -0.29
CA GLU A 47 0.31 -20.09 -0.38
C GLU A 47 0.52 -20.95 0.86
N THR A 48 0.41 -20.36 2.06
CA THR A 48 0.53 -21.10 3.32
C THR A 48 -0.53 -22.19 3.45
N SER A 49 -1.77 -21.90 3.04
CA SER A 49 -2.86 -22.89 3.10
C SER A 49 -2.60 -24.07 2.16
N VAL A 50 -2.18 -23.80 0.93
CA VAL A 50 -1.84 -24.84 -0.06
C VAL A 50 -0.63 -25.66 0.40
N GLU A 51 0.37 -25.01 0.99
CA GLU A 51 1.53 -25.69 1.57
C GLU A 51 1.10 -26.66 2.69
N GLN A 52 0.26 -26.21 3.62
CA GLN A 52 -0.25 -27.11 4.67
C GLN A 52 -1.11 -28.25 4.12
N LEU A 53 -1.91 -28.02 3.08
CA LEU A 53 -2.67 -29.10 2.42
C LEU A 53 -1.74 -30.14 1.77
N LYS A 54 -0.65 -29.72 1.15
CA LYS A 54 0.36 -30.63 0.59
C LYS A 54 1.02 -31.45 1.69
N THR A 55 1.47 -30.81 2.76
CA THR A 55 2.10 -31.52 3.88
C THR A 55 1.12 -32.48 4.56
N ALA A 56 -0.16 -32.12 4.68
CA ALA A 56 -1.20 -33.01 5.19
C ALA A 56 -1.39 -34.25 4.30
N ALA A 57 -1.34 -34.08 2.98
CA ALA A 57 -1.49 -35.18 2.03
C ALA A 57 -0.31 -36.17 2.05
N GLU A 58 0.85 -35.76 2.57
CA GLU A 58 2.05 -36.60 2.71
C GLU A 58 2.06 -37.43 4.01
N VAL A 59 1.08 -37.24 4.90
CA VAL A 59 0.97 -37.99 6.16
C VAL A 59 0.59 -39.43 5.89
N LYS A 60 1.47 -40.36 6.25
CA LYS A 60 1.32 -41.81 6.02
C LYS A 60 1.68 -42.67 7.24
N ASP A 61 2.28 -42.07 8.25
CA ASP A 61 2.76 -42.74 9.46
C ASP A 61 2.90 -41.72 10.62
N VAL A 62 3.23 -42.23 11.82
CA VAL A 62 3.37 -41.39 13.03
C VAL A 62 4.47 -40.35 12.87
N LYS A 63 5.55 -40.65 12.14
CA LYS A 63 6.65 -39.70 11.93
C LYS A 63 6.19 -38.52 11.05
N SER A 64 5.58 -38.81 9.91
CA SER A 64 5.04 -37.79 9.00
C SER A 64 3.91 -36.97 9.65
N PHE A 65 3.15 -37.57 10.57
CA PHE A 65 2.18 -36.82 11.39
C PHE A 65 2.86 -35.82 12.34
N ILE A 66 3.98 -36.19 12.97
CA ILE A 66 4.78 -35.26 13.79
C ILE A 66 5.34 -34.13 12.92
N ASP A 67 5.86 -34.47 11.73
CA ASP A 67 6.41 -33.50 10.78
C ASP A 67 5.32 -32.49 10.32
N PHE A 68 4.10 -32.96 10.05
CA PHE A 68 2.93 -32.10 9.77
C PHE A 68 2.57 -31.19 10.96
N ASN A 69 2.57 -31.70 12.19
CA ASN A 69 2.31 -30.85 13.36
C ASN A 69 3.38 -29.75 13.51
N ALA A 70 4.64 -30.06 13.21
CA ALA A 70 5.70 -29.07 13.19
C ALA A 70 5.49 -28.01 12.08
N SER A 71 5.00 -28.41 10.89
CA SER A 71 4.72 -27.47 9.80
C SER A 71 3.59 -26.50 10.14
N GLN A 72 2.61 -26.89 10.96
CA GLN A 72 1.54 -26.00 11.43
C GLN A 72 2.09 -24.84 12.25
N LEU A 73 3.06 -25.09 13.15
CA LEU A 73 3.73 -24.03 13.92
C LEU A 73 4.50 -23.06 13.02
N SER A 74 5.17 -23.59 11.99
CA SER A 74 5.87 -22.77 11.00
C SER A 74 4.90 -21.88 10.20
N ALA A 75 3.76 -22.42 9.77
CA ALA A 75 2.72 -21.65 9.10
C ALA A 75 2.16 -20.52 9.97
N VAL A 76 1.89 -20.78 11.25
CA VAL A 76 1.42 -19.74 12.19
C VAL A 76 2.47 -18.63 12.34
N ASN A 77 3.76 -18.99 12.45
CA ASN A 77 4.84 -18.00 12.52
C ASN A 77 4.93 -17.17 11.24
N LYS A 78 4.84 -17.79 10.05
CA LYS A 78 4.84 -17.10 8.75
C LYS A 78 3.67 -16.12 8.65
N LEU A 79 2.46 -16.55 9.00
CA LEU A 79 1.27 -15.70 8.98
C LEU A 79 1.37 -14.54 9.98
N SER A 80 1.87 -14.80 11.19
CA SER A 80 2.09 -13.77 12.21
C SER A 80 3.08 -12.71 11.73
N GLN A 81 4.19 -13.14 11.13
CA GLN A 81 5.20 -12.24 10.58
C GLN A 81 4.64 -11.40 9.42
N GLN A 82 3.89 -12.03 8.50
CA GLN A 82 3.21 -11.32 7.43
C GLN A 82 2.26 -10.23 7.96
N LEU A 83 1.47 -10.55 9.00
CA LEU A 83 0.56 -9.57 9.61
C LEU A 83 1.30 -8.36 10.20
N ILE A 84 2.46 -8.59 10.83
CA ILE A 84 3.30 -7.51 11.36
C ILE A 84 3.83 -6.64 10.21
N GLU A 85 4.35 -7.26 9.15
CA GLU A 85 4.87 -6.57 7.98
C GLU A 85 3.78 -5.74 7.28
N ASP A 86 2.59 -6.30 7.09
CA ASP A 86 1.47 -5.58 6.48
C ASP A 86 0.97 -4.44 7.38
N GLY A 87 0.99 -4.62 8.70
CA GLY A 87 0.72 -3.54 9.67
C GLY A 87 1.73 -2.40 9.57
N GLN A 88 3.01 -2.70 9.39
CA GLN A 88 4.06 -1.71 9.15
C GLN A 88 3.84 -0.97 7.83
N LYS A 89 3.53 -1.68 6.74
CA LYS A 89 3.21 -1.09 5.43
C LYS A 89 2.00 -0.15 5.51
N LEU A 90 0.94 -0.55 6.21
CA LEU A 90 -0.25 0.28 6.42
C LEU A 90 0.06 1.54 7.24
N THR A 91 0.89 1.42 8.28
CA THR A 91 1.32 2.56 9.09
C THR A 91 2.12 3.56 8.25
N GLN A 92 3.08 3.05 7.46
CA GLN A 92 3.88 3.87 6.55
C GLN A 92 3.00 4.56 5.51
N LEU A 93 2.06 3.84 4.91
CA LEU A 93 1.11 4.41 3.96
C LEU A 93 0.32 5.57 4.58
N GLY A 94 -0.17 5.42 5.81
CA GLY A 94 -0.90 6.47 6.51
C GLY A 94 -0.03 7.70 6.79
N GLN A 95 1.24 7.50 7.15
CA GLN A 95 2.21 8.59 7.33
C GLN A 95 2.50 9.31 6.01
N ASP A 96 2.79 8.56 4.95
CA ASP A 96 3.02 9.12 3.61
C ASP A 96 1.81 9.91 3.13
N PHE A 97 0.59 9.39 3.31
CA PHE A 97 -0.63 10.11 2.96
C PHE A 97 -0.74 11.44 3.70
N LYS A 98 -0.53 11.42 5.03
CA LYS A 98 -0.58 12.62 5.87
C LYS A 98 0.45 13.66 5.42
N ASP A 99 1.71 13.25 5.23
CA ASP A 99 2.81 14.16 4.89
C ASP A 99 2.62 14.81 3.50
N ASN A 100 2.15 14.02 2.52
CA ASN A 100 1.83 14.53 1.19
C ASN A 100 0.60 15.46 1.23
N LEU A 101 -0.41 15.14 2.04
CA LEU A 101 -1.59 16.00 2.20
C LEU A 101 -1.24 17.34 2.85
N GLU A 102 -0.39 17.34 3.88
CA GLU A 102 0.13 18.56 4.49
C GLU A 102 0.91 19.42 3.48
N THR A 103 1.66 18.77 2.58
CA THR A 103 2.39 19.45 1.50
C THR A 103 1.44 20.11 0.51
N ILE A 104 0.45 19.36 0.00
CA ILE A 104 -0.59 19.89 -0.90
C ILE A 104 -1.34 21.07 -0.25
N SER A 105 -1.65 20.97 1.05
CA SER A 105 -2.33 22.03 1.80
C SER A 105 -1.47 23.30 1.90
N LYS A 106 -0.17 23.16 2.21
CA LYS A 106 0.78 24.29 2.24
C LYS A 106 0.92 24.96 0.87
N GLU A 107 0.94 24.17 -0.21
CA GLU A 107 0.99 24.68 -1.59
C GLU A 107 -0.32 25.41 -1.97
N SER A 108 -1.47 24.85 -1.59
CA SER A 108 -2.79 25.47 -1.81
C SER A 108 -2.91 26.83 -1.13
N VAL A 109 -2.46 26.93 0.13
CA VAL A 109 -2.47 28.21 0.87
C VAL A 109 -1.53 29.24 0.24
N LYS A 110 -0.39 28.83 -0.32
CA LYS A 110 0.50 29.73 -1.06
C LYS A 110 -0.14 30.20 -2.37
N ALA A 111 -0.76 29.30 -3.12
CA ALA A 111 -1.45 29.61 -4.37
C ALA A 111 -2.64 30.57 -4.16
N ALA A 112 -3.39 30.42 -3.07
CA ALA A 112 -4.51 31.30 -2.73
C ALA A 112 -4.09 32.71 -2.25
N LYS A 113 -2.81 32.89 -1.88
CA LYS A 113 -2.23 34.18 -1.43
C LYS A 113 -1.44 34.91 -2.51
N ALA A 114 -1.18 34.26 -3.65
CA ALA A 114 -0.47 34.80 -4.80
C ALA A 114 -1.46 35.39 -5.82
#